data_AF-A0A928BBJ4-F1
#
_entry.id   AF-A0A928BBJ4-F1
#
_cell.length_a   1.000
_cell.length_b   1.000
_cell.length_c   1.000
_cell.angle_alpha   90.00
_cell.angle_beta   90.00
_cell.angle_gamma   90.00
#
_symmetry.space_group_name_H-M   'P 1'
#
loop_
_entity.id
_entity.type
_entity.pdbx_description
1 polymer ?
#
loop_
_entity_poly.entity_id
_entity_poly.type
_entity_poly.pdbx_seq_one_letter_code
_entity_poly.pdbx_strand_id
1 'polypeptide(L)'
;MENIGITIPTGTSKEEIKVREKIIKNFYAKWISEHPDKKIWNEDLQDYICVKYQSINETYNKAARRYESTLAVFRLTEVLEKAVLKEERQTKPDDKNQKPYSNLLIMLYDGIKLTVGVQKSTQEKVQYCLTALGSTA
;
A
#
# COMPACT_ATOMS: atom_id res chain seq x y z
N MET A 1 -5.75 -11.71 19.23
CA MET A 1 -4.71 -11.31 18.26
C MET A 1 -3.41 -11.21 19.03
N GLU A 2 -2.48 -12.13 18.81
CA GLU A 2 -1.19 -12.13 19.51
C GLU A 2 -0.42 -10.85 19.15
N ASN A 3 -0.15 -10.04 20.17
CA ASN A 3 0.77 -8.91 20.11
C ASN A 3 2.18 -9.45 19.82
N ILE A 4 2.54 -9.53 18.54
CA ILE A 4 3.95 -9.67 18.18
C ILE A 4 4.61 -8.37 18.67
N GLY A 5 5.46 -8.46 19.69
CA GLY A 5 6.14 -7.36 20.39
C GLY A 5 7.10 -6.55 19.53
N ILE A 6 6.62 -6.02 18.40
CA ILE A 6 7.33 -5.10 17.53
C ILE A 6 7.03 -3.70 18.03
N THR A 7 7.98 -3.09 18.74
CA THR A 7 7.93 -1.67 19.07
C THR A 7 8.13 -0.86 17.79
N ILE A 8 7.05 -0.32 17.24
CA ILE A 8 7.10 0.58 16.08
C ILE A 8 7.42 1.99 16.59
N PRO A 9 8.55 2.59 16.17
CA PRO A 9 8.92 3.92 16.64
C PRO A 9 7.96 4.99 16.10
N THR A 10 7.63 5.97 16.94
CA THR A 10 6.63 7.01 16.65
C THR A 10 7.25 8.30 16.11
N GLY A 11 8.53 8.54 16.36
CA GLY A 11 9.24 9.75 15.94
C GLY A 11 9.53 9.82 14.45
N THR A 12 10.26 10.87 14.08
CA THR A 12 10.53 11.25 12.68
C THR A 12 12.02 11.32 12.37
N SER A 13 12.87 10.81 13.27
CA SER A 13 14.31 10.70 13.03
C SER A 13 14.59 9.76 11.85
N LYS A 14 15.75 9.92 11.20
CA LYS A 14 16.14 9.09 10.04
C LYS A 14 16.28 7.63 10.45
N GLU A 15 16.78 7.39 11.65
CA GLU A 15 16.98 6.07 12.25
C GLU A 15 15.64 5.38 12.48
N GLU A 16 14.65 6.09 13.05
CA GLU A 16 13.32 5.55 13.27
C GLU A 16 12.56 5.28 11.97
N ILE A 17 12.71 6.14 10.95
CA ILE A 17 12.16 5.90 9.62
C ILE A 17 12.74 4.61 9.05
N LYS A 18 14.07 4.40 9.10
CA LYS A 18 14.72 3.16 8.64
C LYS A 18 14.21 1.91 9.37
N VAL A 19 13.95 2.02 10.67
CA VAL A 19 13.35 0.92 11.44
C VAL A 19 11.95 0.60 10.91
N ARG A 20 11.11 1.61 10.66
CA ARG A 20 9.77 1.41 10.06
C ARG A 20 9.84 0.82 8.65
N GLU A 21 10.79 1.24 7.82
CA GLU A 21 11.02 0.64 6.50
C GLU A 21 11.29 -0.86 6.60
N LYS A 22 12.15 -1.27 7.55
CA LYS A 22 12.46 -2.69 7.79
C LYS A 22 11.22 -3.46 8.27
N ILE A 23 10.45 -2.87 9.19
CA ILE A 23 9.20 -3.46 9.69
C ILE A 23 8.21 -3.70 8.55
N ILE A 24 8.00 -2.70 7.68
CA ILE A 24 7.10 -2.81 6.52
C ILE A 24 7.59 -3.91 5.55
N LYS A 25 8.89 -3.94 5.24
CA LYS A 25 9.47 -4.98 4.36
C LYS A 25 9.27 -6.38 4.93
N ASN A 26 9.51 -6.56 6.22
CA ASN A 26 9.31 -7.84 6.91
C ASN A 26 7.83 -8.25 6.91
N PHE A 27 6.92 -7.30 7.13
CA PHE A 27 5.48 -7.54 7.05
C PHE A 27 5.09 -8.05 5.66
N TYR A 28 5.49 -7.36 4.58
CA TYR A 28 5.19 -7.82 3.22
C TYR A 28 5.80 -9.19 2.90
N ALA A 29 7.03 -9.47 3.37
CA ALA A 29 7.66 -10.77 3.18
C ALA A 29 6.85 -11.90 3.84
N LYS A 30 6.39 -11.68 5.07
CA LYS A 30 5.49 -12.60 5.77
C LYS A 30 4.15 -12.73 5.05
N TRP A 31 3.53 -11.61 4.70
CA TRP A 31 2.24 -11.60 4.00
C TRP A 31 2.29 -12.38 2.68
N ILE A 32 3.36 -12.23 1.90
CA ILE A 32 3.59 -12.97 0.65
C ILE A 32 3.75 -14.47 0.90
N SER A 33 4.38 -14.87 2.01
CA SER A 33 4.48 -16.30 2.36
C SER A 33 3.13 -16.91 2.71
N GLU A 34 2.20 -16.11 3.22
CA GLU A 34 0.82 -16.51 3.54
C GLU A 34 -0.12 -16.40 2.33
N HIS A 35 0.20 -15.57 1.34
CA HIS A 35 -0.58 -15.31 0.12
C HIS A 35 0.28 -15.53 -1.14
N PRO A 36 0.54 -16.79 -1.53
CA PRO A 36 1.49 -17.11 -2.59
C PRO A 36 1.08 -16.60 -3.99
N ASP A 37 -0.22 -16.44 -4.23
CA ASP A 37 -0.78 -15.85 -5.46
C ASP A 37 -0.70 -14.32 -5.49
N LYS A 38 -0.38 -13.69 -4.35
CA LYS A 38 -0.10 -12.26 -4.17
C LYS A 38 -1.22 -11.37 -4.70
N LYS A 39 -2.46 -11.80 -4.54
CA LYS A 39 -3.62 -11.03 -4.98
C LYS A 39 -4.76 -11.18 -3.99
N ILE A 40 -5.60 -10.16 -3.90
CA ILE A 40 -6.81 -10.15 -3.08
C ILE A 40 -7.95 -9.67 -3.96
N TRP A 41 -9.10 -10.34 -3.86
CA TRP A 41 -10.34 -9.88 -4.51
C TRP A 41 -10.85 -8.62 -3.82
N ASN A 42 -11.09 -7.56 -4.56
CA ASN A 42 -11.68 -6.33 -4.04
C ASN A 42 -13.19 -6.30 -4.34
N GLU A 43 -13.98 -6.06 -3.30
CA GLU A 43 -15.45 -6.09 -3.37
C GLU A 43 -16.04 -4.96 -4.22
N ASP A 44 -15.43 -3.78 -4.23
CA ASP A 44 -15.96 -2.62 -4.95
C ASP A 44 -15.59 -2.67 -6.45
N LEU A 45 -14.35 -3.00 -6.77
CA LEU A 45 -13.88 -3.13 -8.15
C LEU A 45 -14.39 -4.41 -8.84
N GLN A 46 -14.82 -5.41 -8.07
CA GLN A 46 -15.14 -6.74 -8.57
C GLN A 46 -13.98 -7.33 -9.40
N ASP A 47 -12.75 -7.14 -8.90
CA ASP A 47 -11.52 -7.62 -9.55
C ASP A 47 -10.40 -7.85 -8.52
N TYR A 48 -9.37 -8.59 -8.92
CA TYR A 48 -8.19 -8.83 -8.10
C TYR A 48 -7.23 -7.65 -8.11
N ILE A 49 -6.76 -7.25 -6.93
CA ILE A 49 -5.64 -6.34 -6.75
C ILE A 49 -4.37 -7.15 -6.45
N CYS A 50 -3.40 -7.08 -7.34
CA CYS A 50 -2.11 -7.77 -7.24
C CYS A 50 -1.09 -6.96 -6.41
N VAL A 51 -0.35 -7.61 -5.54
CA VAL A 51 0.79 -7.05 -4.79
C VAL A 51 2.09 -7.47 -5.47
N LYS A 52 2.81 -6.50 -6.05
CA LYS A 52 4.08 -6.73 -6.75
C LYS A 52 5.24 -6.10 -5.97
N TYR A 53 6.48 -6.44 -6.34
CA TYR A 53 7.67 -5.89 -5.69
C TYR A 53 7.72 -4.35 -5.73
N GLN A 54 7.30 -3.76 -6.85
CA GLN A 54 7.19 -2.31 -7.02
C GLN A 54 6.25 -1.67 -5.99
N SER A 55 5.14 -2.35 -5.69
CA SER A 55 4.13 -1.96 -4.69
C SER A 55 4.75 -1.80 -3.31
N ILE A 56 5.60 -2.74 -2.93
CA ILE A 56 6.29 -2.77 -1.64
C ILE A 56 7.25 -1.59 -1.55
N ASN A 57 8.01 -1.33 -2.63
CA ASN A 57 8.99 -0.25 -2.65
C ASN A 57 8.36 1.12 -2.46
N GLU A 58 7.31 1.40 -3.23
CA GLU A 58 6.57 2.66 -3.10
C GLU A 58 5.91 2.80 -1.72
N THR A 59 5.35 1.71 -1.21
CA THR A 59 4.68 1.71 0.10
C THR A 59 5.66 1.97 1.22
N TYR A 60 6.77 1.25 1.34
CA TYR A 60 7.69 1.49 2.47
C TYR A 60 8.31 2.89 2.40
N ASN A 61 8.68 3.39 1.20
CA ASN A 61 9.28 4.72 1.04
C ASN A 61 8.37 5.87 1.52
N LYS A 62 7.05 5.69 1.39
CA LYS A 62 6.04 6.67 1.77
C LYS A 62 5.49 6.43 3.17
N ALA A 63 5.09 5.20 3.48
CA ALA A 63 4.44 4.84 4.72
C ALA A 63 5.39 4.90 5.92
N ALA A 64 6.69 4.58 5.76
CA ALA A 64 7.65 4.64 6.86
C ALA A 64 7.92 6.06 7.38
N ARG A 65 7.49 7.10 6.67
CA ARG A 65 7.68 8.51 7.08
C ARG A 65 6.71 8.95 8.17
N ARG A 66 5.60 8.25 8.33
CA ARG A 66 4.57 8.56 9.33
C ARG A 66 4.21 7.30 10.10
N TYR A 67 4.05 7.44 11.41
CA TYR A 67 3.68 6.34 12.27
C TYR A 67 2.33 5.74 11.85
N GLU A 68 1.33 6.59 11.58
CA GLU A 68 -0.02 6.16 11.22
C GLU A 68 -0.04 5.41 9.89
N SER A 69 0.75 5.85 8.91
CA SER A 69 0.89 5.13 7.65
C SER A 69 1.58 3.78 7.81
N THR A 70 2.52 3.67 8.75
CA THR A 70 3.15 2.39 9.07
C THR A 70 2.14 1.44 9.70
N LEU A 71 1.28 1.93 10.61
CA LEU A 71 0.17 1.15 11.16
C LEU A 71 -0.83 0.71 10.09
N ALA A 72 -1.15 1.60 9.14
CA ALA A 72 -2.07 1.30 8.04
C ALA A 72 -1.62 0.10 7.20
N VAL A 73 -0.31 -0.11 7.02
CA VAL A 73 0.22 -1.26 6.26
C VAL A 73 -0.15 -2.60 6.89
N PHE A 74 -0.26 -2.68 8.21
CA PHE A 74 -0.67 -3.94 8.87
C PHE A 74 -2.12 -4.34 8.58
N ARG A 75 -2.91 -3.44 8.00
CA ARG A 75 -4.28 -3.70 7.52
C ARG A 75 -4.34 -3.99 6.02
N LEU A 76 -3.21 -4.36 5.39
CA LEU A 76 -3.12 -4.57 3.95
C LEU A 76 -4.25 -5.43 3.38
N THR A 77 -4.48 -6.64 3.91
CA THR A 77 -5.51 -7.55 3.39
C THR A 77 -6.90 -6.90 3.43
N GLU A 78 -7.26 -6.34 4.58
CA GLU A 78 -8.56 -5.69 4.79
C GLU A 78 -8.75 -4.50 3.84
N VAL A 79 -7.71 -3.69 3.65
CA VAL A 79 -7.73 -2.55 2.72
C VAL A 79 -7.83 -3.02 1.27
N LEU A 80 -7.11 -4.06 0.87
CA LEU A 80 -7.20 -4.60 -0.49
C LEU A 80 -8.60 -5.18 -0.77
N GLU A 81 -9.21 -5.82 0.21
CA GLU A 81 -10.54 -6.44 0.07
C GLU A 81 -11.65 -5.39 0.04
N LYS A 82 -11.61 -4.39 0.93
CA LYS A 82 -12.77 -3.54 1.25
C LYS A 82 -12.65 -2.08 0.81
N ALA A 83 -11.49 -1.63 0.32
CA ALA A 83 -11.38 -0.25 -0.13
C ALA A 83 -12.33 0.02 -1.31
N VAL A 84 -12.91 1.22 -1.30
CA VAL A 84 -13.88 1.69 -2.29
C VAL A 84 -13.25 2.75 -3.16
N LEU A 85 -13.46 2.66 -4.47
CA LEU A 85 -13.03 3.64 -5.45
C LEU A 85 -13.61 5.02 -5.13
N LYS A 86 -12.75 6.03 -5.03
CA LYS A 86 -13.15 7.42 -4.86
C LYS A 86 -12.82 8.29 -6.05
N GLU A 87 -11.72 8.02 -6.72
CA GLU A 87 -11.25 8.86 -7.82
C GLU A 87 -10.37 8.06 -8.76
N GLU A 88 -10.46 8.35 -10.05
CA GLU A 88 -9.48 7.94 -11.04
C GLU A 88 -8.60 9.13 -11.44
N ARG A 89 -7.29 8.89 -11.48
CA ARG A 89 -6.29 9.91 -11.83
C ARG A 89 -5.43 9.45 -13.00
N GLN A 90 -5.06 10.41 -13.84
CA GLN A 90 -4.00 10.20 -14.82
C GLN A 90 -2.67 9.97 -14.12
N THR A 91 -1.85 9.11 -14.73
CA THR A 91 -0.47 8.94 -14.29
C THR A 91 0.34 10.21 -14.55
N LYS A 92 1.35 10.45 -13.72
CA LYS A 92 2.31 11.53 -13.94
C LYS A 92 3.30 11.10 -15.04
N PRO A 93 3.39 11.81 -16.17
CA PRO A 93 4.24 11.42 -17.30
C PRO A 93 5.72 11.24 -16.93
N ASP A 94 6.21 12.08 -16.01
CA ASP A 94 7.61 12.11 -15.59
C ASP A 94 7.93 11.17 -14.42
N ASP A 95 6.91 10.51 -13.84
CA ASP A 95 7.10 9.57 -12.73
C ASP A 95 7.42 8.17 -13.28
N LYS A 96 8.70 7.78 -13.17
CA LYS A 96 9.20 6.47 -13.60
C LYS A 96 8.43 5.31 -12.98
N ASN A 97 7.91 5.48 -11.77
CA ASN A 97 7.16 4.43 -11.07
C ASN A 97 5.70 4.37 -11.54
N GLN A 98 5.17 5.43 -12.15
CA GLN A 98 3.82 5.43 -12.73
C GLN A 98 3.77 5.07 -14.21
N LYS A 99 4.89 5.20 -14.93
CA LYS A 99 5.01 4.88 -16.37
C LYS A 99 4.35 3.55 -16.80
N PRO A 100 4.42 2.45 -16.03
CA PRO A 100 3.79 1.17 -16.40
C PRO A 100 2.26 1.18 -16.37
N TYR A 101 1.64 2.17 -15.73
CA TYR A 101 0.19 2.23 -15.52
C TYR A 101 -0.49 3.22 -16.48
N SER A 102 -1.70 2.89 -16.94
CA SER A 102 -2.54 3.80 -17.73
C SER A 102 -3.09 4.91 -16.84
N ASN A 103 -3.68 4.53 -15.73
CA ASN A 103 -4.34 5.38 -14.75
C ASN A 103 -4.09 4.82 -13.34
N LEU A 104 -4.32 5.67 -12.35
CA LEU A 104 -4.31 5.31 -10.94
C LEU A 104 -5.73 5.41 -10.38
N LEU A 105 -6.14 4.39 -9.66
CA LEU A 105 -7.37 4.35 -8.88
C LEU A 105 -7.03 4.72 -7.44
N ILE A 106 -7.67 5.76 -6.92
CA ILE A 106 -7.58 6.16 -5.52
C ILE A 106 -8.75 5.53 -4.78
N MET A 107 -8.43 4.60 -3.90
CA MET A 107 -9.40 3.84 -3.12
C MET A 107 -9.23 4.16 -1.63
N LEU A 108 -10.35 4.22 -0.90
CA LEU A 108 -10.34 4.55 0.53
C LEU A 108 -11.00 3.46 1.37
N TYR A 109 -10.42 3.23 2.54
CA TYR A 109 -10.98 2.39 3.58
C TYR A 109 -10.56 2.91 4.95
N ASP A 110 -11.51 3.30 5.80
CA ASP A 110 -11.27 3.65 7.22
C ASP A 110 -10.05 4.57 7.46
N GLY A 111 -10.03 5.73 6.77
CA GLY A 111 -8.94 6.69 6.86
C GLY A 111 -7.64 6.26 6.17
N ILE A 112 -7.60 5.12 5.48
CA ILE A 112 -6.46 4.62 4.71
C ILE A 112 -6.71 4.87 3.22
N LYS A 113 -5.69 5.38 2.55
CA LYS A 113 -5.65 5.54 1.10
C LYS A 113 -4.84 4.43 0.47
N LEU A 114 -5.50 3.62 -0.33
CA LEU A 114 -4.90 2.67 -1.27
C LEU A 114 -4.83 3.32 -2.65
N THR A 115 -3.66 3.34 -3.26
CA THR A 115 -3.50 3.70 -4.68
C THR A 115 -3.27 2.42 -5.45
N VAL A 116 -4.03 2.22 -6.53
CA VAL A 116 -3.93 1.05 -7.41
C VAL A 116 -3.58 1.55 -8.80
N GLY A 117 -2.58 0.98 -9.44
CA GLY A 117 -2.26 1.26 -10.85
C GLY A 117 -2.90 0.21 -11.76
N VAL A 118 -3.51 0.65 -12.86
CA VAL A 118 -3.98 -0.26 -13.92
C VAL A 118 -2.84 -0.46 -14.91
N GLN A 119 -2.31 -1.67 -15.00
CA GLN A 119 -1.12 -1.96 -15.81
C GLN A 119 -1.46 -1.89 -17.31
N LYS A 120 -0.72 -1.08 -18.09
CA LYS A 120 -1.02 -0.86 -19.53
C LYS A 120 -1.08 -2.16 -20.34
N SER A 121 -0.14 -3.07 -20.08
CA SER A 121 0.05 -4.29 -20.87
C SER A 121 -0.95 -5.40 -20.57
N THR A 122 -1.40 -5.52 -19.31
CA THR A 122 -2.20 -6.66 -18.84
C THR A 122 -3.58 -6.26 -18.33
N GLN A 123 -3.83 -4.96 -18.13
CA GLN A 123 -5.01 -4.43 -17.46
C GLN A 123 -5.18 -4.91 -16.00
N GLU A 124 -4.15 -5.53 -15.42
CA GLU A 124 -4.11 -5.93 -14.03
C GLU A 124 -4.13 -4.72 -13.10
N LYS A 125 -4.86 -4.84 -12.00
CA LYS A 125 -4.90 -3.86 -10.93
C LYS A 125 -3.78 -4.19 -9.97
N VAL A 126 -2.83 -3.27 -9.82
CA VAL A 126 -1.64 -3.50 -9.02
C VAL A 126 -1.63 -2.51 -7.87
N GLN A 127 -1.49 -3.00 -6.64
CA GLN A 127 -1.26 -2.14 -5.48
C GLN A 127 -0.06 -1.23 -5.79
N TYR A 128 -0.23 0.09 -5.76
CA TYR A 128 0.85 1.04 -6.02
C TYR A 128 1.42 1.57 -4.71
N CYS A 129 0.55 2.03 -3.81
CA CYS A 129 0.94 2.58 -2.52
C CYS A 129 -0.20 2.44 -1.50
N LEU A 130 0.13 2.32 -0.22
CA LEU A 130 -0.83 2.35 0.89
C LEU A 130 -0.32 3.32 1.95
N THR A 131 -1.16 4.28 2.36
CA THR A 131 -0.81 5.30 3.37
C THR A 131 -2.04 5.69 4.17
N ALA A 132 -1.87 6.07 5.43
CA ALA A 132 -2.93 6.77 6.15
C ALA A 132 -3.20 8.12 5.48
N LEU A 133 -4.46 8.52 5.39
CA LEU A 133 -4.83 9.91 5.20
C LEU A 133 -4.36 10.62 6.47
N GLY A 134 -3.45 11.60 6.32
CA GLY A 134 -3.06 12.40 7.46
C GLY A 134 -4.30 13.05 8.06
N SER A 135 -4.39 13.13 9.38
CA SER A 135 -5.35 14.01 10.03
C SER A 135 -5.13 15.41 9.47
N THR A 136 -6.03 15.87 8.62
CA THR A 136 -6.19 17.31 8.40
C THR A 136 -6.75 17.83 9.71
N ALA A 137 -5.86 18.40 10.54
CA ALA A 137 -6.26 19.35 11.56
C ALA A 137 -6.86 20.59 10.86
#